data_AF-A0A4Q5QX72-F1
#
_entry.id   AF-A0A4Q5QX72-F1
#
_cell.length_a   1.000
_cell.length_b   1.000
_cell.length_c   1.000
_cell.angle_alpha   90.00
_cell.angle_beta   90.00
_cell.angle_gamma   90.00
#
_symmetry.space_group_name_H-M   'P 1'
#
loop_
_entity.id
_entity.type
_entity.pdbx_description
1 polymer ?
#
loop_
_entity_poly.entity_id
_entity_poly.type
_entity_poly.pdbx_seq_one_letter_code
_entity_poly.pdbx_strand_id
1 'polypeptide(L)'
;MITRHANDKMQWIHNAGDNKHRMPLFLTPEMERAWVLDDLGDDDMDEFFHFEMPSDAIAHYPVYSIRSRKPKPTGIIPNAYYEWGKKLPVYGQEEPPQEQISLF
;
A
#
# COMPACT_ATOMS: atom_id res chain seq x y z
N MET A 1 9.10 12.24 -6.03
CA MET A 1 8.13 11.13 -6.27
C MET A 1 6.75 11.74 -6.31
N ILE A 2 6.01 11.55 -7.41
CA ILE A 2 4.65 12.06 -7.59
C ILE A 2 3.69 11.16 -6.81
N THR A 3 2.69 11.77 -6.16
CA THR A 3 1.71 11.05 -5.35
C THR A 3 0.30 11.53 -5.64
N ARG A 4 -0.66 10.61 -5.66
CA ARG A 4 -2.09 10.88 -5.86
C ARG A 4 -2.92 10.44 -4.65
N HIS A 5 -4.23 10.59 -4.74
CA HIS A 5 -5.16 10.02 -3.76
C HIS A 5 -5.06 8.50 -3.75
N ALA A 6 -5.17 7.89 -2.57
CA ALA A 6 -5.16 6.45 -2.43
C ALA A 6 -6.44 5.82 -3.00
N ASN A 7 -6.27 4.73 -3.75
CA ASN A 7 -7.35 3.79 -4.06
C ASN A 7 -7.83 3.08 -2.79
N ASP A 8 -8.92 2.32 -2.88
CA ASP A 8 -9.53 1.62 -1.74
C ASP A 8 -8.49 0.86 -0.90
N LYS A 9 -7.67 0.02 -1.52
CA LYS A 9 -6.67 -0.79 -0.81
C LYS A 9 -5.63 0.06 -0.09
N MET A 10 -5.12 1.11 -0.72
CA MET A 10 -4.10 1.98 -0.14
C MET A 10 -4.68 2.90 0.95
N GLN A 11 -5.98 3.22 0.91
CA GLN A 11 -6.65 3.94 1.99
C GLN A 11 -6.60 3.15 3.29
N TRP A 12 -6.82 1.83 3.24
CA TRP A 12 -6.70 0.95 4.40
C TRP A 12 -5.26 0.81 4.93
N ILE A 13 -4.26 0.74 4.04
CA ILE A 13 -2.85 0.57 4.42
C ILE A 13 -2.25 1.86 5.01
N HIS A 14 -2.54 3.01 4.40
CA HIS A 14 -2.00 4.32 4.80
C HIS A 14 -3.10 5.19 5.39
N ASN A 15 -3.73 4.71 6.46
CA ASN A 15 -4.93 5.30 7.08
C ASN A 15 -4.66 6.29 8.24
N ALA A 16 -3.40 6.56 8.59
CA ALA A 16 -3.04 7.38 9.75
C ALA A 16 -1.87 8.34 9.49
N GLY A 17 -1.78 9.40 10.31
CA GLY A 17 -0.78 10.47 10.20
C GLY A 17 -1.15 11.58 9.22
N ASP A 18 -0.31 12.62 9.16
CA ASP A 18 -0.58 13.86 8.41
C ASP A 18 -0.69 13.64 6.89
N ASN A 19 0.00 12.62 6.36
CA ASN A 19 0.06 12.33 4.92
C ASN A 19 -0.79 11.12 4.50
N LYS A 20 -1.77 10.72 5.32
CA LYS A 20 -2.64 9.55 5.07
C LYS A 20 -3.42 9.64 3.75
N HIS A 21 -3.91 8.49 3.28
CA HIS A 21 -4.74 8.33 2.09
C HIS A 21 -4.07 8.84 0.80
N ARG A 22 -2.74 8.68 0.74
CA ARG A 22 -1.92 8.97 -0.43
C ARG A 22 -1.24 7.70 -0.90
N MET A 23 -1.09 7.58 -2.22
CA MET A 23 -0.31 6.53 -2.86
C MET A 23 0.63 7.12 -3.92
N PRO A 24 1.75 6.46 -4.24
CA PRO A 24 2.53 6.78 -5.42
C PRO A 24 1.69 6.67 -6.70
N LEU A 25 2.01 7.46 -7.71
CA LEU A 25 1.50 7.22 -9.05
C LEU A 25 2.21 5.99 -9.63
N PHE A 26 1.47 4.88 -9.76
CA PHE A 26 1.94 3.69 -10.47
C PHE A 26 1.44 3.77 -11.90
N LEU A 27 2.33 3.53 -12.86
CA LEU A 27 2.02 3.51 -14.28
C LEU A 27 1.99 2.07 -14.80
N THR A 28 1.30 1.83 -15.91
CA THR A 28 1.45 0.56 -16.63
C THR A 28 2.76 0.59 -17.43
N PRO A 29 3.30 -0.57 -17.86
CA PRO A 29 4.52 -0.59 -18.67
C PRO A 29 4.44 0.25 -19.96
N GLU A 30 3.26 0.38 -20.56
CA GLU A 30 3.02 1.21 -21.74
C GLU A 30 3.12 2.70 -21.40
N MET A 31 2.46 3.11 -20.31
CA MET A 31 2.52 4.48 -19.80
C MET A 31 3.95 4.84 -19.35
N GLU A 32 4.67 3.93 -18.69
CA GLU A 32 6.07 4.17 -18.29
C GLU A 32 6.97 4.49 -19.48
N ARG A 33 6.74 3.83 -20.63
CA ARG A 33 7.49 4.11 -21.87
C ARG A 33 7.11 5.46 -22.46
N ALA A 34 5.82 5.79 -22.47
CA ALA A 34 5.35 7.08 -22.95
C ALA A 34 5.83 8.25 -22.07
N TRP A 35 5.89 8.04 -20.76
CA TRP A 35 6.33 9.04 -19.77
C TRP A 35 7.74 9.60 -20.01
N VAL A 36 8.61 8.81 -20.63
CA VAL A 36 10.01 9.18 -20.88
C VAL A 36 10.28 9.68 -22.30
N LEU A 37 9.24 9.79 -23.14
CA LEU A 37 9.38 10.35 -24.48
C LEU A 37 9.46 11.88 -24.43
N ASP A 38 10.33 12.45 -25.28
CA ASP A 38 10.58 13.90 -25.32
C ASP A 38 9.43 14.70 -25.97
N ASP A 39 8.47 14.03 -26.61
CA ASP A 39 7.32 14.62 -27.29
C ASP A 39 6.04 14.61 -26.45
N LEU A 40 6.12 14.22 -25.17
CA LEU A 40 4.99 14.24 -24.24
C LEU A 40 4.60 15.69 -23.92
N GLY A 41 3.44 16.11 -24.40
CA GLY A 41 2.91 17.46 -24.19
C GLY A 41 2.14 17.59 -22.88
N ASP A 42 1.85 18.83 -22.48
CA ASP A 42 1.04 19.11 -21.29
C ASP A 42 -0.37 18.49 -21.37
N ASP A 43 -0.94 18.42 -22.57
CA ASP A 43 -2.27 17.82 -22.81
C ASP A 43 -2.26 16.29 -22.59
N ASP A 44 -1.14 15.61 -22.85
CA ASP A 44 -1.00 14.17 -22.65
C ASP A 44 -0.85 13.80 -21.17
N MET A 45 -0.29 14.72 -20.36
CA MET A 45 0.04 14.51 -18.94
C MET A 45 -1.21 14.25 -18.08
N ASP A 46 -2.37 14.75 -18.49
CA ASP A 46 -3.61 14.61 -17.73
C ASP A 46 -4.03 13.14 -17.57
N GLU A 47 -3.80 12.32 -18.61
CA GLU A 47 -4.06 10.88 -18.58
C GLU A 47 -3.20 10.18 -17.51
N PHE A 48 -1.92 10.54 -17.42
CA PHE A 48 -0.99 9.97 -16.44
C PHE A 48 -1.38 10.33 -15.02
N PHE A 49 -1.75 11.58 -14.76
CA PHE A 49 -2.08 12.03 -13.40
C PHE A 49 -3.40 11.49 -12.88
N HIS A 50 -4.37 11.23 -13.77
CA HIS A 50 -5.66 10.68 -13.41
C HIS A 50 -5.68 9.15 -13.36
N PHE A 51 -4.71 8.47 -13.96
CA PHE A 51 -4.62 7.02 -13.89
C PHE A 51 -4.51 6.50 -12.44
N GLU A 52 -5.36 5.51 -12.15
CA GLU A 52 -5.40 4.81 -10.87
C GLU A 52 -5.16 3.33 -11.10
N MET A 53 -4.07 2.80 -10.52
CA MET A 53 -3.82 1.36 -10.51
C MET A 53 -4.95 0.64 -9.76
N PRO A 54 -5.62 -0.37 -10.37
CA PRO A 54 -6.68 -1.12 -9.71
C PRO A 54 -6.20 -1.74 -8.39
N SER A 55 -7.03 -1.68 -7.35
CA SER A 55 -6.73 -2.24 -6.03
C SER A 55 -6.29 -3.71 -6.11
N ASP A 56 -6.93 -4.51 -6.96
CA ASP A 56 -6.65 -5.95 -7.09
C ASP A 56 -5.32 -6.27 -7.77
N ALA A 57 -4.76 -5.32 -8.53
CA ALA A 57 -3.44 -5.45 -9.14
C ALA A 57 -2.30 -5.24 -8.13
N ILE A 58 -2.60 -4.77 -6.91
CA ILE A 58 -1.61 -4.49 -5.88
C ILE A 58 -1.58 -5.61 -4.84
N ALA A 59 -0.52 -6.42 -4.88
CA ALA A 59 -0.18 -7.35 -3.82
C ALA A 59 0.50 -6.63 -2.65
N HIS A 60 0.13 -6.98 -1.43
CA HIS A 60 0.72 -6.40 -0.22
C HIS A 60 0.79 -7.44 0.89
N TYR A 61 1.76 -7.28 1.78
CA TYR A 61 1.88 -8.08 3.00
C TYR A 61 2.58 -7.28 4.09
N PRO A 62 2.27 -7.52 5.37
CA PRO A 62 2.92 -6.88 6.50
C PRO A 62 4.38 -7.32 6.63
N VAL A 63 5.24 -6.39 7.03
CA VAL A 63 6.67 -6.62 7.24
C VAL A 63 7.16 -5.99 8.54
N TYR A 64 8.28 -6.48 9.06
CA TYR A 64 8.94 -5.85 10.20
C TYR A 64 9.36 -4.42 9.85
N SER A 65 8.90 -3.46 10.64
CA SER A 65 9.21 -2.04 10.43
C SER A 65 10.71 -1.81 10.26
N ILE A 66 11.09 -1.10 9.20
CA ILE A 66 12.46 -0.65 8.95
C ILE A 66 12.77 0.68 9.66
N ARG A 67 11.75 1.36 10.21
CA ARG A 67 11.89 2.67 10.87
C ARG A 67 11.85 2.58 12.39
N SER A 68 11.37 1.48 12.95
CA SER A 68 11.30 1.28 14.39
C SER A 68 12.71 1.12 14.98
N ARG A 69 12.95 1.78 16.12
CA ARG A 69 14.16 1.59 16.93
C ARG A 69 14.13 0.29 17.75
N LYS A 70 13.00 -0.42 17.79
CA LYS A 70 12.89 -1.69 18.52
C LYS A 70 13.79 -2.74 17.87
N PRO A 71 14.58 -3.50 18.65
CA PRO A 71 15.40 -4.56 18.10
C PRO A 71 14.50 -5.60 17.43
N LYS A 72 14.90 -6.02 16.23
CA LYS A 72 14.25 -7.12 15.52
C LYS A 72 14.70 -8.44 16.15
N PRO A 73 13.86 -9.49 16.13
CA PRO A 73 14.31 -10.84 16.48
C PRO A 73 15.55 -11.24 15.68
N THR A 74 16.46 -11.96 16.33
CA THR A 74 17.72 -12.41 15.73
C THR A 74 17.47 -13.32 14.53
N GLY A 75 18.18 -13.08 13.43
CA GLY A 75 18.07 -13.91 12.21
C GLY A 75 17.03 -13.42 11.19
N ILE A 76 16.32 -12.32 11.47
CA ILE A 76 15.34 -11.76 10.56
C ILE A 76 15.99 -10.84 9.51
N ILE A 77 15.73 -11.12 8.24
CA ILE A 77 16.20 -10.30 7.11
C ILE A 77 15.45 -8.95 7.01
N PRO A 78 16.04 -7.92 6.38
CA PRO A 78 15.30 -6.73 6.00
C PRO A 78 14.04 -7.09 5.19
N ASN A 79 12.91 -6.46 5.50
CA ASN A 79 11.60 -6.71 4.88
C ASN A 79 11.01 -8.11 5.09
N ALA A 80 11.51 -8.88 6.06
CA ALA A 80 10.88 -10.14 6.42
C ALA A 80 9.40 -9.93 6.78
N TYR A 81 8.57 -10.92 6.40
CA TYR A 81 7.15 -10.97 6.71
C TYR A 81 6.90 -10.85 8.21
N TYR A 82 5.91 -10.05 8.59
CA TYR A 82 5.48 -9.90 9.98
C TYR A 82 4.13 -10.58 10.17
N GLU A 83 4.12 -11.67 10.93
CA GLU A 83 2.89 -12.37 11.29
C GLU A 83 2.17 -11.60 12.41
N TRP A 84 1.02 -11.01 12.09
CA TRP A 84 0.16 -10.35 13.08
C TRP A 84 -0.63 -11.32 13.97
N GLY A 85 -0.56 -12.62 13.67
CA GLY A 85 -1.50 -13.61 14.21
C GLY A 85 -2.93 -13.37 13.72
N LYS A 86 -3.93 -13.83 14.47
CA LYS A 86 -5.37 -13.63 14.18
C LYS A 86 -5.89 -12.20 14.47
N LYS A 87 -5.00 -11.21 14.58
CA LYS A 87 -5.32 -9.85 15.06
C LYS A 87 -5.59 -8.84 13.95
N LEU A 88 -5.51 -9.23 12.68
CA LEU A 88 -5.82 -8.33 11.58
C LEU A 88 -7.35 -8.27 11.35
N PRO A 89 -7.91 -7.08 11.12
CA PRO A 89 -9.26 -6.96 10.58
C PRO A 89 -9.35 -7.65 9.22
N VAL A 90 -10.50 -8.24 8.93
CA VAL A 90 -10.78 -8.76 7.58
C VAL A 90 -10.95 -7.56 6.64
N TYR A 91 -10.45 -7.66 5.41
CA TYR A 91 -10.59 -6.58 4.42
C TYR A 91 -12.08 -6.21 4.25
N GLY A 92 -12.44 -4.95 4.52
CA GLY A 92 -13.82 -4.47 4.51
C GLY A 92 -14.59 -4.57 5.84
N GLN A 93 -13.96 -5.05 6.92
CA GLN A 93 -14.52 -5.06 8.27
C GLN A 93 -13.62 -4.25 9.22
N GLU A 94 -14.20 -3.28 9.92
CA GLU A 94 -13.44 -2.44 10.87
C GLU A 94 -13.05 -3.21 12.15
N GLU A 95 -13.87 -4.17 12.55
CA GLU A 95 -13.61 -4.96 13.75
C GLU A 95 -12.82 -6.25 13.43
N PRO A 96 -11.77 -6.58 14.21
CA PRO A 96 -11.09 -7.86 14.10
C PRO A 96 -12.05 -9.00 14.49
N PRO A 97 -11.87 -10.21 13.96
CA PRO A 97 -12.65 -11.37 14.38
C PRO A 97 -12.53 -11.56 15.89
N GLN A 98 -13.64 -11.59 16.61
CA GLN A 98 -13.60 -11.91 18.04
C GLN A 98 -13.10 -13.34 18.21
N GLU A 99 -11.95 -13.51 18.88
CA GLU A 99 -11.51 -14.84 19.29
C GLU A 99 -12.52 -15.36 20.32
N GLN A 100 -13.22 -16.45 20.01
CA GLN A 100 -14.02 -17.15 21.00
C GLN A 100 -13.07 -17.74 22.03
N ILE A 101 -12.94 -17.06 23.18
CA ILE A 101 -11.97 -17.39 24.22
C ILE A 101 -12.44 -18.60 25.07
N SER A 102 -13.68 -19.08 24.88
CA SER A 102 -14.18 -20.25 25.59
C SER A 102 -15.39 -20.90 24.90
N LEU A 103 -15.46 -22.24 24.97
CA LEU A 103 -16.66 -23.06 24.73
C LEU A 103 -17.39 -23.40 26.05
N PHE A 104 -17.05 -22.69 27.13
CA PHE A 104 -17.61 -22.83 28.47
C PHE A 104 -17.85 -21.45 29.11
#